data_AF-A0A2D3WCN3-F1
#
_entry.id   AF-A0A2D3WCN3-F1
#
_cell.length_a   1.000
_cell.length_b   1.000
_cell.length_c   1.000
_cell.angle_alpha   90.00
_cell.angle_beta   90.00
_cell.angle_gamma   90.00
#
_symmetry.space_group_name_H-M   'P 1'
#
loop_
_entity.id
_entity.type
_entity.pdbx_description
1 polymer ?
#
loop_
_entity_poly.entity_id
_entity_poly.type
_entity_poly.pdbx_seq_one_letter_code
_entity_poly.pdbx_strand_id
1 'polypeptide(L)'
;MNEKIEKFLIENSQDGFVSMLTCKECMKQFSLNLPSVEKKAFELGISPLRYKRNQTSISVENQFKLFNAHVAIIGCGGLGGHIAENLARLGVGNLRLFDFDVFEEHNLNRQNFSHFGVLGKEKALVVKEGCERINPALHVKAFVQKFDVQKDFGLIEDCDVIIDALDDPQIKLELSFTCKDKKKDFIHGAIAGFNTQHASCISLEHLYKNGSKGIETSVGNPAFTVSFAASLQSLECVKLILGLKENLEGKILLCNLLENEFILLDN
;
A
#
# COMPACT_ATOMS: atom_id res chain seq x y z
N MET A 1 1.39 -33.18 -11.93
CA MET A 1 0.47 -32.05 -12.20
C MET A 1 1.26 -30.75 -12.36
N ASN A 2 2.16 -30.42 -11.43
CA ASN A 2 3.05 -29.24 -11.52
C ASN A 2 3.85 -29.14 -12.83
N GLU A 3 4.53 -30.21 -13.27
CA GLU A 3 5.30 -30.18 -14.53
C GLU A 3 4.45 -29.81 -15.77
N LYS A 4 3.16 -30.20 -15.80
CA LYS A 4 2.26 -29.85 -16.90
C LYS A 4 1.88 -28.36 -16.89
N ILE A 5 1.73 -27.77 -15.70
CA ILE A 5 1.45 -26.34 -15.53
C ILE A 5 2.68 -25.53 -15.93
N GLU A 6 3.86 -25.94 -15.46
CA GLU A 6 5.12 -25.26 -15.77
C GLU A 6 5.41 -25.28 -17.27
N LYS A 7 5.27 -26.46 -17.90
CA LYS A 7 5.38 -26.61 -19.35
C LYS A 7 4.39 -25.71 -20.10
N PHE A 8 3.12 -25.67 -19.68
CA PHE A 8 2.10 -24.80 -20.28
C PHE A 8 2.50 -23.33 -20.21
N LEU A 9 2.95 -22.85 -19.05
CA LEU A 9 3.33 -21.46 -18.85
C LEU A 9 4.57 -21.08 -19.68
N ILE A 10 5.57 -21.97 -19.77
CA ILE A 10 6.76 -21.76 -20.59
C ILE A 10 6.38 -21.65 -22.07
N GLU A 11 5.64 -22.65 -22.59
CA GLU A 11 5.27 -22.73 -24.01
C GLU A 11 4.37 -21.59 -24.47
N ASN A 12 3.60 -20.99 -23.55
CA ASN A 12 2.67 -19.90 -23.84
C ASN A 12 3.14 -18.54 -23.29
N SER A 13 4.39 -18.44 -22.85
CA SER A 13 5.02 -17.17 -22.49
C SER A 13 5.70 -16.53 -23.70
N GLN A 14 5.77 -15.20 -23.70
CA GLN A 14 6.48 -14.44 -24.72
C GLN A 14 7.35 -13.38 -24.04
N ASP A 15 8.62 -13.32 -24.41
CA ASP A 15 9.62 -12.37 -23.87
C ASP A 15 9.70 -12.37 -22.33
N GLY A 16 9.52 -13.54 -21.69
CA GLY A 16 9.50 -13.66 -20.23
C GLY A 16 8.21 -13.19 -19.57
N PHE A 17 7.12 -13.06 -20.33
CA PHE A 17 5.82 -12.67 -19.82
C PHE A 17 4.69 -13.65 -20.14
N VAL A 18 3.70 -13.70 -19.25
CA VAL A 18 2.44 -14.42 -19.45
C VAL A 18 1.26 -13.46 -19.49
N SER A 19 0.40 -13.59 -20.50
CA SER A 19 -0.78 -12.73 -20.65
C SER A 19 -1.90 -13.13 -19.67
N MET A 20 -2.81 -12.20 -19.37
CA MET A 20 -4.00 -12.51 -18.56
C MET A 20 -4.90 -13.57 -19.22
N LEU A 21 -4.95 -13.62 -20.56
CA LEU A 21 -5.69 -14.65 -21.29
C LEU A 21 -5.07 -16.04 -21.02
N THR A 22 -3.76 -16.14 -21.17
CA THR A 22 -2.98 -17.36 -20.89
C THR A 22 -3.15 -17.81 -19.44
N CYS A 23 -3.12 -16.87 -18.48
CA CYS A 23 -3.39 -17.18 -17.08
C CYS A 23 -4.80 -17.78 -16.89
N LYS A 24 -5.82 -17.19 -17.51
CA LYS A 24 -7.21 -17.71 -17.45
C LYS A 24 -7.37 -19.08 -18.08
N GLU A 25 -6.68 -19.34 -19.19
CA GLU A 25 -6.64 -20.65 -19.82
C GLU A 25 -5.98 -21.68 -18.90
N CYS A 26 -4.84 -21.33 -18.29
CA CYS A 26 -4.17 -22.16 -17.30
C CYS A 26 -5.08 -22.48 -16.10
N MET A 27 -5.77 -21.46 -15.55
CA MET A 27 -6.74 -21.62 -14.46
C MET A 27 -7.83 -22.64 -14.82
N LYS A 28 -8.43 -22.51 -16.01
CA LYS A 28 -9.49 -23.40 -16.49
C LYS A 28 -8.97 -24.82 -16.73
N GLN A 29 -7.81 -24.96 -17.38
CA GLN A 29 -7.25 -26.25 -17.75
C GLN A 29 -6.80 -27.08 -16.54
N PHE A 30 -6.26 -26.42 -15.51
CA PHE A 30 -5.68 -27.08 -14.34
C PHE A 30 -6.47 -26.88 -13.05
N SER A 31 -7.66 -26.26 -13.13
CA SER A 31 -8.53 -25.97 -11.97
C SER A 31 -7.82 -25.18 -10.86
N LEU A 32 -7.08 -24.14 -11.25
CA LEU A 32 -6.33 -23.25 -10.34
C LEU A 32 -7.01 -21.89 -10.19
N ASN A 33 -6.70 -21.19 -9.09
CA ASN A 33 -7.00 -19.76 -8.96
C ASN A 33 -5.87 -18.91 -9.57
N LEU A 34 -6.16 -17.64 -9.87
CA LEU A 34 -5.20 -16.73 -10.51
C LEU A 34 -3.91 -16.55 -9.68
N PRO A 35 -3.95 -16.30 -8.35
CA PRO A 35 -2.74 -16.21 -7.54
C PRO A 35 -1.83 -17.44 -7.67
N SER A 36 -2.39 -18.65 -7.72
CA SER A 36 -1.61 -19.88 -7.86
C SER A 36 -0.90 -19.98 -9.21
N VAL A 37 -1.57 -19.56 -10.29
CA VAL A 37 -0.98 -19.52 -11.63
C VAL A 37 0.15 -18.50 -11.70
N GLU A 38 -0.08 -17.30 -11.16
CA GLU A 38 0.94 -16.24 -11.17
C GLU A 38 2.14 -16.57 -10.31
N LYS A 39 1.92 -17.17 -9.13
CA LYS A 39 3.01 -17.71 -8.31
C LYS A 39 3.87 -18.68 -9.10
N LYS A 40 3.24 -19.62 -9.82
CA LYS A 40 3.96 -20.57 -10.68
C LYS A 40 4.71 -19.90 -11.82
N ALA A 41 4.14 -18.87 -12.44
CA ALA A 41 4.85 -18.09 -13.45
C ALA A 41 6.10 -17.41 -12.86
N PHE A 42 5.99 -16.76 -11.70
CA PHE A 42 7.12 -16.12 -11.05
C PHE A 42 8.22 -17.10 -10.63
N GLU A 43 7.85 -18.29 -10.12
CA GLU A 43 8.80 -19.37 -9.81
C GLU A 43 9.64 -19.81 -11.03
N LEU A 44 9.12 -19.60 -12.25
CA LEU A 44 9.78 -19.87 -13.52
C LEU A 44 10.53 -18.65 -14.10
N GLY A 45 10.57 -17.53 -13.38
CA GLY A 45 11.13 -16.27 -13.88
C GLY A 45 10.26 -15.58 -14.93
N ILE A 46 8.98 -15.95 -15.04
CA ILE A 46 8.00 -15.37 -15.97
C ILE A 46 7.11 -14.40 -15.20
N SER A 47 6.96 -13.17 -15.70
CA SER A 47 6.12 -12.15 -15.05
C SER A 47 4.75 -12.04 -15.72
N PRO A 48 3.65 -11.81 -14.99
CA PRO A 48 2.40 -11.38 -15.60
C PRO A 48 2.60 -10.11 -16.44
N LEU A 49 2.08 -10.11 -17.68
CA LEU A 49 2.31 -9.05 -18.67
C LEU A 49 1.94 -7.65 -18.17
N ARG A 50 0.99 -7.54 -17.23
CA ARG A 50 0.59 -6.26 -16.63
C ARG A 50 1.73 -5.52 -15.94
N TYR A 51 2.75 -6.23 -15.45
CA TYR A 51 3.92 -5.63 -14.80
C TYR A 51 5.05 -5.29 -15.77
N LYS A 52 4.85 -5.47 -17.10
CA LYS A 52 5.86 -5.17 -18.12
C LYS A 52 6.38 -3.74 -18.04
N ARG A 53 5.55 -2.78 -17.63
CA ARG A 53 5.95 -1.37 -17.50
C ARG A 53 6.73 -1.05 -16.22
N ASN A 54 6.80 -1.98 -15.27
CA ASN A 54 7.65 -1.87 -14.09
C ASN A 54 9.07 -2.36 -14.36
N GLN A 55 9.25 -3.20 -15.39
CA GLN A 55 10.55 -3.77 -15.73
C GLN A 55 11.58 -2.67 -16.05
N THR A 56 12.85 -3.00 -15.87
CA THR A 56 14.02 -2.10 -15.75
C THR A 56 14.16 -1.44 -14.37
N SER A 57 13.07 -0.98 -13.76
CA SER A 57 13.10 -0.45 -12.38
C SER A 57 12.83 -1.53 -11.33
N ILE A 58 11.94 -2.48 -11.64
CA ILE A 58 11.60 -3.63 -10.79
C ILE A 58 11.82 -4.91 -11.61
N SER A 59 12.84 -5.69 -11.24
CA SER A 59 13.14 -6.98 -11.89
C SER A 59 12.01 -7.99 -11.65
N VAL A 60 11.98 -9.11 -12.41
CA VAL A 60 11.00 -10.18 -12.16
C VAL A 60 11.14 -10.77 -10.76
N GLU A 61 12.36 -10.88 -10.24
CA GLU A 61 12.63 -11.32 -8.87
C GLU A 61 12.03 -10.35 -7.85
N ASN A 62 12.24 -9.04 -8.03
CA ASN A 62 11.68 -8.02 -7.14
C ASN A 62 10.17 -7.92 -7.27
N GLN A 63 9.61 -8.12 -8.46
CA GLN A 63 8.17 -8.21 -8.67
C GLN A 63 7.58 -9.41 -7.94
N PHE A 64 8.32 -10.53 -7.86
CA PHE A 64 7.92 -11.69 -7.08
C PHE A 64 8.02 -11.45 -5.56
N LYS A 65 9.00 -10.66 -5.09
CA LYS A 65 9.04 -10.20 -3.69
C LYS A 65 7.78 -9.40 -3.33
N LEU A 66 7.39 -8.44 -4.17
CA LEU A 66 6.13 -7.70 -4.01
C LEU A 66 4.92 -8.64 -3.99
N PHE A 67 4.86 -9.61 -4.92
CA PHE A 67 3.78 -10.59 -4.97
C PHE A 67 3.66 -11.43 -3.69
N ASN A 68 4.74 -11.70 -2.96
CA ASN A 68 4.68 -12.45 -1.70
C ASN A 68 4.48 -11.55 -0.47
N ALA A 69 4.59 -10.22 -0.63
CA ALA A 69 4.54 -9.30 0.48
C ALA A 69 3.14 -9.14 1.09
N HIS A 70 3.12 -8.82 2.38
CA HIS A 70 1.97 -8.53 3.20
C HIS A 70 2.08 -7.12 3.75
N VAL A 71 1.11 -6.26 3.40
CA VAL A 71 1.11 -4.86 3.84
C VAL A 71 -0.16 -4.56 4.61
N ALA A 72 0.00 -3.95 5.79
CA ALA A 72 -1.12 -3.39 6.55
C ALA A 72 -1.23 -1.90 6.27
N ILE A 73 -2.44 -1.41 5.96
CA ILE A 73 -2.75 0.00 5.79
C ILE A 73 -3.80 0.36 6.84
N ILE A 74 -3.42 1.24 7.76
CA ILE A 74 -4.27 1.67 8.87
C ILE A 74 -4.89 3.03 8.50
N GLY A 75 -6.17 3.00 8.10
CA GLY A 75 -6.90 4.11 7.48
C GLY A 75 -7.08 3.90 5.98
N CYS A 76 -8.31 4.02 5.48
CA CYS A 76 -8.72 3.89 4.06
C CYS A 76 -9.29 5.21 3.51
N GLY A 77 -8.93 6.34 4.12
CA GLY A 77 -9.30 7.68 3.66
C GLY A 77 -8.46 8.14 2.46
N GLY A 78 -8.10 9.42 2.44
CA GLY A 78 -7.34 10.03 1.33
C GLY A 78 -6.03 9.30 1.06
N LEU A 79 -5.14 9.23 2.06
CA LEU A 79 -3.84 8.57 1.89
C LEU A 79 -4.01 7.07 1.64
N GLY A 80 -4.74 6.39 2.52
CA GLY A 80 -4.89 4.94 2.49
C GLY A 80 -5.48 4.39 1.20
N GLY A 81 -6.50 5.04 0.63
CA GLY A 81 -7.08 4.65 -0.64
C GLY A 81 -6.08 4.75 -1.80
N HIS A 82 -5.34 5.85 -1.91
CA HIS A 82 -4.31 6.01 -2.94
C HIS A 82 -3.15 5.02 -2.76
N ILE A 83 -2.72 4.76 -1.52
CA ILE A 83 -1.69 3.76 -1.21
C ILE A 83 -2.15 2.36 -1.63
N ALA A 84 -3.36 1.96 -1.23
CA ALA A 84 -3.91 0.65 -1.57
C ALA A 84 -4.03 0.45 -3.09
N GLU A 85 -4.45 1.49 -3.83
CA GLU A 85 -4.49 1.47 -5.29
C GLU A 85 -3.08 1.30 -5.89
N ASN A 86 -2.10 2.10 -5.45
CA ASN A 86 -0.72 2.03 -5.92
C ASN A 86 -0.13 0.63 -5.70
N LEU A 87 -0.26 0.08 -4.48
CA LEU A 87 0.26 -1.24 -4.14
C LEU A 87 -0.44 -2.36 -4.91
N ALA A 88 -1.75 -2.26 -5.15
CA ALA A 88 -2.47 -3.20 -6.00
C ALA A 88 -1.95 -3.20 -7.44
N ARG A 89 -1.70 -2.02 -8.01
CA ARG A 89 -1.13 -1.86 -9.37
C ARG A 89 0.33 -2.34 -9.45
N LEU A 90 1.10 -2.11 -8.40
CA LEU A 90 2.49 -2.55 -8.26
C LEU A 90 2.62 -4.05 -8.03
N GLY A 91 1.53 -4.75 -7.72
CA GLY A 91 1.53 -6.20 -7.57
C GLY A 91 1.94 -6.69 -6.18
N VAL A 92 1.72 -5.89 -5.13
CA VAL A 92 1.72 -6.42 -3.76
C VAL A 92 0.66 -7.51 -3.67
N GLY A 93 0.99 -8.65 -3.07
CA GLY A 93 0.11 -9.82 -3.08
C GLY A 93 -0.94 -9.85 -1.97
N ASN A 94 -0.68 -9.19 -0.84
CA ASN A 94 -1.58 -9.24 0.31
C ASN A 94 -1.72 -7.86 0.95
N LEU A 95 -2.97 -7.38 1.09
CA LEU A 95 -3.30 -6.16 1.82
C LEU A 95 -4.22 -6.45 3.00
N ARG A 96 -3.94 -5.82 4.14
CA ARG A 96 -4.87 -5.69 5.28
C ARG A 96 -5.28 -4.24 5.41
N LEU A 97 -6.56 -3.98 5.27
CA LEU A 97 -7.14 -2.64 5.27
C LEU A 97 -7.96 -2.45 6.54
N PHE A 98 -7.69 -1.39 7.29
CA PHE A 98 -8.44 -1.04 8.49
C PHE A 98 -9.07 0.35 8.31
N ASP A 99 -10.39 0.46 8.48
CA ASP A 99 -11.10 1.73 8.55
C ASP A 99 -12.49 1.50 9.14
N PHE A 100 -12.96 2.39 10.01
CA PHE A 100 -14.28 2.27 10.65
C PHE A 100 -15.34 3.18 10.04
N ASP A 101 -14.93 4.11 9.18
CA ASP A 101 -15.80 5.10 8.58
C ASP A 101 -16.52 4.58 7.33
N VAL A 102 -17.50 5.38 6.91
CA VAL A 102 -18.15 5.28 5.61
C VAL A 102 -17.74 6.46 4.71
N PHE A 103 -17.93 6.32 3.40
CA PHE A 103 -17.72 7.44 2.48
C PHE A 103 -18.82 8.50 2.62
N GLU A 104 -18.41 9.75 2.79
CA GLU A 104 -19.29 10.92 2.86
C GLU A 104 -19.01 11.90 1.72
N GLU A 105 -19.93 12.83 1.46
CA GLU A 105 -19.84 13.78 0.34
C GLU A 105 -18.54 14.59 0.37
N HIS A 106 -18.09 15.00 1.56
CA HIS A 106 -16.85 15.76 1.73
C HIS A 106 -15.58 14.93 1.44
N ASN A 107 -15.70 13.61 1.19
CA ASN A 107 -14.58 12.75 0.78
C ASN A 107 -14.33 12.80 -0.73
N LEU A 108 -15.36 13.15 -1.53
CA LEU A 108 -15.33 13.19 -3.00
C LEU A 108 -14.21 14.07 -3.56
N ASN A 109 -13.74 15.04 -2.79
CA ASN A 109 -12.72 15.97 -3.22
C ASN A 109 -11.31 15.35 -3.30
N ARG A 110 -11.03 14.26 -2.56
CA ARG A 110 -9.64 13.78 -2.38
C ARG A 110 -9.45 12.27 -2.17
N GLN A 111 -10.50 11.51 -1.87
CA GLN A 111 -10.39 10.07 -1.64
C GLN A 111 -10.71 9.33 -2.94
N ASN A 112 -9.71 8.69 -3.55
CA ASN A 112 -9.80 8.10 -4.90
C ASN A 112 -10.94 7.09 -5.11
N PHE A 113 -11.29 6.32 -4.08
CA PHE A 113 -12.38 5.35 -4.14
C PHE A 113 -13.77 5.93 -3.83
N SER A 114 -13.85 7.21 -3.45
CA SER A 114 -15.12 7.88 -3.21
C SER A 114 -15.77 8.34 -4.52
N HIS A 115 -17.05 8.02 -4.69
CA HIS A 115 -17.90 8.50 -5.77
C HIS A 115 -19.37 8.45 -5.32
N PHE A 116 -20.29 9.08 -6.07
CA PHE A 116 -21.71 9.15 -5.70
C PHE A 116 -22.35 7.79 -5.37
N GLY A 117 -21.92 6.71 -6.04
CA GLY A 117 -22.48 5.36 -5.88
C GLY A 117 -22.00 4.59 -4.64
N VAL A 118 -21.09 5.16 -3.85
CA VAL A 118 -20.55 4.53 -2.63
C VAL A 118 -20.74 5.37 -1.38
N LEU A 119 -21.44 6.50 -1.46
CA LEU A 119 -21.80 7.27 -0.27
C LEU A 119 -22.57 6.41 0.73
N GLY A 120 -22.18 6.48 2.00
CA GLY A 120 -22.73 5.67 3.09
C GLY A 120 -22.18 4.24 3.17
N LYS A 121 -21.30 3.81 2.26
CA LYS A 121 -20.65 2.49 2.32
C LYS A 121 -19.32 2.55 3.06
N GLU A 122 -18.98 1.45 3.72
CA GLU A 122 -17.77 1.31 4.52
C GLU A 122 -16.51 1.46 3.67
N LYS A 123 -15.61 2.37 4.08
CA LYS A 123 -14.41 2.71 3.29
C LYS A 123 -13.55 1.48 3.03
N ALA A 124 -13.23 0.71 4.07
CA ALA A 124 -12.36 -0.47 3.95
C ALA A 124 -12.91 -1.51 2.95
N LEU A 125 -14.23 -1.71 2.90
CA LEU A 125 -14.86 -2.66 1.96
C LEU A 125 -14.82 -2.15 0.53
N VAL A 126 -15.15 -0.88 0.31
CA VAL A 126 -15.14 -0.28 -1.03
C VAL A 126 -13.72 -0.21 -1.60
N VAL A 127 -12.72 0.15 -0.78
CA VAL A 127 -11.30 0.12 -1.18
C VAL A 127 -10.88 -1.31 -1.52
N LYS A 128 -11.25 -2.29 -0.70
CA LYS A 128 -11.00 -3.71 -0.99
C LYS A 128 -11.53 -4.12 -2.37
N GLU A 129 -12.81 -3.87 -2.64
CA GLU A 129 -13.41 -4.23 -3.93
C GLU A 129 -12.71 -3.51 -5.09
N GLY A 130 -12.31 -2.27 -4.89
CA GLY A 130 -11.53 -1.50 -5.85
C GLY A 130 -10.19 -2.14 -6.18
N CYS A 131 -9.42 -2.51 -5.16
CA CYS A 131 -8.15 -3.19 -5.30
C CYS A 131 -8.29 -4.57 -5.99
N GLU A 132 -9.31 -5.36 -5.63
CA GLU A 132 -9.58 -6.67 -6.25
C GLU A 132 -10.01 -6.53 -7.72
N ARG A 133 -10.70 -5.45 -8.09
CA ARG A 133 -11.00 -5.13 -9.51
C ARG A 133 -9.75 -4.74 -10.29
N ILE A 134 -8.82 -4.01 -9.67
CA ILE A 134 -7.55 -3.59 -10.28
C ILE A 134 -6.63 -4.79 -10.50
N ASN A 135 -6.49 -5.64 -9.49
CA ASN A 135 -5.59 -6.79 -9.50
C ASN A 135 -6.29 -8.03 -8.92
N PRO A 136 -6.89 -8.89 -9.76
CA PRO A 136 -7.61 -10.06 -9.28
C PRO A 136 -6.74 -11.15 -8.63
N ALA A 137 -5.41 -11.00 -8.67
CA ALA A 137 -4.48 -11.90 -7.99
C ALA A 137 -4.11 -11.42 -6.58
N LEU A 138 -4.47 -10.17 -6.23
CA LEU A 138 -4.26 -9.61 -4.90
C LEU A 138 -5.26 -10.18 -3.91
N HIS A 139 -4.78 -10.57 -2.73
CA HIS A 139 -5.63 -10.93 -1.60
C HIS A 139 -5.84 -9.73 -0.68
N VAL A 140 -7.09 -9.32 -0.47
CA VAL A 140 -7.41 -8.20 0.44
C VAL A 140 -8.30 -8.65 1.58
N LYS A 141 -7.85 -8.39 2.81
CA LYS A 141 -8.67 -8.48 4.03
C LYS A 141 -9.01 -7.06 4.47
N ALA A 142 -10.30 -6.80 4.68
CA ALA A 142 -10.80 -5.52 5.16
C ALA A 142 -11.43 -5.69 6.55
N PHE A 143 -11.05 -4.82 7.46
CA PHE A 143 -11.53 -4.77 8.84
C PHE A 143 -12.28 -3.45 9.03
N VAL A 144 -13.61 -3.55 9.18
CA VAL A 144 -14.46 -2.38 9.46
C VAL A 144 -14.49 -2.14 10.96
N GLN A 145 -13.40 -1.59 11.49
CA GLN A 145 -13.26 -1.30 12.92
C GLN A 145 -12.27 -0.18 13.17
N LYS A 146 -12.42 0.51 14.30
CA LYS A 146 -11.45 1.51 14.73
C LYS A 146 -10.23 0.74 15.22
N PHE A 147 -9.07 1.01 14.61
CA PHE A 147 -7.83 0.32 14.96
C PHE A 147 -7.41 0.68 16.39
N ASP A 148 -7.24 -0.33 17.23
CA ASP A 148 -6.74 -0.22 18.60
C ASP A 148 -5.40 -0.94 18.67
N VAL A 149 -4.30 -0.20 18.90
CA VAL A 149 -2.95 -0.76 18.79
C VAL A 149 -2.74 -1.92 19.76
N GLN A 150 -3.30 -1.87 20.97
CA GLN A 150 -3.11 -2.94 21.95
C GLN A 150 -3.87 -4.21 21.59
N LYS A 151 -5.09 -4.06 21.06
CA LYS A 151 -5.96 -5.21 20.74
C LYS A 151 -5.68 -5.81 19.38
N ASP A 152 -5.35 -4.96 18.41
CA ASP A 152 -5.35 -5.32 16.99
C ASP A 152 -3.95 -5.56 16.41
N PHE A 153 -2.87 -5.28 17.14
CA PHE A 153 -1.51 -5.48 16.61
C PHE A 153 -1.25 -6.93 16.15
N GLY A 154 -1.83 -7.91 16.85
CA GLY A 154 -1.76 -9.32 16.42
C GLY A 154 -2.39 -9.59 15.04
N LEU A 155 -3.28 -8.71 14.57
CA LEU A 155 -3.87 -8.75 13.22
C LEU A 155 -2.95 -8.15 12.15
N ILE A 156 -1.78 -7.62 12.49
CA ILE A 156 -0.80 -7.06 11.54
C ILE A 156 0.64 -7.49 11.84
N GLU A 157 0.85 -8.32 12.85
CA GLU A 157 2.19 -8.74 13.30
C GLU A 157 2.97 -9.53 12.23
N ASP A 158 2.28 -10.27 11.37
CA ASP A 158 2.86 -11.02 10.25
C ASP A 158 2.92 -10.21 8.93
N CYS A 159 2.52 -8.93 8.93
CA CYS A 159 2.74 -8.06 7.77
C CYS A 159 4.20 -7.65 7.66
N ASP A 160 4.75 -7.61 6.45
CA ASP A 160 6.13 -7.15 6.19
C ASP A 160 6.25 -5.65 6.49
N VAL A 161 5.27 -4.85 6.06
CA VAL A 161 5.25 -3.39 6.24
C VAL A 161 3.90 -2.94 6.81
N ILE A 162 3.94 -2.00 7.76
CA ILE A 162 2.77 -1.36 8.37
C ILE A 162 2.77 0.12 7.97
N ILE A 163 1.67 0.59 7.39
CA ILE A 163 1.54 1.96 6.89
C ILE A 163 0.47 2.70 7.68
N ASP A 164 0.86 3.82 8.30
CA ASP A 164 -0.04 4.79 8.91
C ASP A 164 -0.67 5.70 7.84
N ALA A 165 -1.99 5.68 7.78
CA ALA A 165 -2.81 6.59 6.98
C ALA A 165 -3.98 7.16 7.82
N LEU A 166 -3.78 7.28 9.14
CA LEU A 166 -4.77 7.78 10.09
C LEU A 166 -4.81 9.32 10.10
N ASP A 167 -5.80 9.87 10.77
CA ASP A 167 -5.92 11.29 11.14
C ASP A 167 -5.72 11.53 12.64
N ASP A 168 -5.86 10.51 13.47
CA ASP A 168 -5.71 10.56 14.94
C ASP A 168 -4.24 10.51 15.39
N PRO A 169 -3.64 11.62 15.89
CA PRO A 169 -2.24 11.66 16.28
C PRO A 169 -1.88 10.70 17.42
N GLN A 170 -2.84 10.35 18.30
CA GLN A 170 -2.57 9.47 19.43
C GLN A 170 -2.32 8.04 18.94
N ILE A 171 -3.16 7.55 18.04
CA ILE A 171 -3.01 6.21 17.47
C ILE A 171 -1.72 6.13 16.64
N LYS A 172 -1.38 7.20 15.89
CA LYS A 172 -0.10 7.27 15.15
C LYS A 172 1.11 7.09 16.05
N LEU A 173 1.14 7.81 17.17
CA LEU A 173 2.23 7.74 18.14
C LEU A 173 2.35 6.34 18.73
N GLU A 174 1.24 5.79 19.22
CA GLU A 174 1.20 4.46 19.82
C GLU A 174 1.61 3.36 18.84
N LEU A 175 1.13 3.44 17.59
CA LEU A 175 1.49 2.51 16.52
C LEU A 175 2.97 2.61 16.19
N SER A 176 3.52 3.83 16.06
CA SER A 176 4.94 4.03 15.77
C SER A 176 5.85 3.48 16.86
N PHE A 177 5.47 3.66 18.14
CA PHE A 177 6.19 3.11 19.28
C PHE A 177 6.16 1.59 19.27
N THR A 178 4.97 1.02 19.07
CA THR A 178 4.77 -0.44 19.06
C THR A 178 5.53 -1.10 17.91
N CYS A 179 5.48 -0.53 16.70
CA CYS A 179 6.27 -1.02 15.57
C CYS A 179 7.77 -0.97 15.85
N LYS A 180 8.27 0.12 16.47
CA LYS A 180 9.68 0.24 16.85
C LYS A 180 10.10 -0.83 17.86
N ASP A 181 9.31 -1.03 18.92
CA ASP A 181 9.56 -2.06 19.94
C ASP A 181 9.57 -3.47 19.33
N LYS A 182 8.61 -3.73 18.45
CA LYS A 182 8.44 -5.01 17.75
C LYS A 182 9.34 -5.19 16.52
N LYS A 183 10.18 -4.21 16.20
CA LYS A 183 11.07 -4.17 15.01
C LYS A 183 10.30 -4.45 13.70
N LYS A 184 9.13 -3.82 13.56
CA LYS A 184 8.34 -3.85 12.33
C LYS A 184 8.65 -2.65 11.46
N ASP A 185 8.73 -2.88 10.16
CA ASP A 185 8.84 -1.80 9.19
C ASP A 185 7.56 -0.96 9.23
N PHE A 186 7.73 0.33 9.49
CA PHE A 186 6.65 1.27 9.70
C PHE A 186 6.84 2.49 8.81
N ILE A 187 5.78 2.91 8.14
CA ILE A 187 5.77 4.10 7.28
C ILE A 187 4.72 5.07 7.78
N HIS A 188 5.15 6.30 8.01
CA HIS A 188 4.29 7.41 8.36
C HIS A 188 4.20 8.42 7.21
N GLY A 189 2.99 8.95 7.00
CA GLY A 189 2.72 10.10 6.14
C GLY A 189 1.72 11.04 6.80
N ALA A 190 1.91 12.34 6.60
CA ALA A 190 0.97 13.37 7.01
C ALA A 190 0.90 14.48 5.96
N ILE A 191 -0.23 15.21 5.96
CA ILE A 191 -0.51 16.28 5.00
C ILE A 191 -1.09 17.50 5.72
N ALA A 192 -0.76 18.70 5.26
CA ALA A 192 -1.41 19.93 5.70
C ALA A 192 -1.32 20.98 4.58
N GLY A 193 -2.42 21.20 3.86
CA GLY A 193 -2.47 22.15 2.74
C GLY A 193 -1.55 21.71 1.60
N PHE A 194 -0.46 22.44 1.36
CA PHE A 194 0.56 22.10 0.37
C PHE A 194 1.75 21.34 0.95
N ASN A 195 1.77 21.08 2.26
CA ASN A 195 2.88 20.44 2.93
C ASN A 195 2.62 18.95 3.13
N THR A 196 3.68 18.15 3.03
CA THR A 196 3.66 16.73 3.38
C THR A 196 4.87 16.36 4.22
N GLN A 197 4.70 15.40 5.12
CA GLN A 197 5.76 14.87 5.97
C GLN A 197 5.77 13.35 5.85
N HIS A 198 6.95 12.77 5.71
CA HIS A 198 7.15 11.33 5.59
C HIS A 198 8.27 10.86 6.50
N ALA A 199 8.11 9.69 7.10
CA ALA A 199 9.15 9.05 7.89
C ALA A 199 9.02 7.53 7.82
N SER A 200 10.11 6.80 8.02
CA SER A 200 10.10 5.34 8.11
C SER A 200 10.91 4.84 9.31
N CYS A 201 10.37 3.84 9.99
CA CYS A 201 11.02 3.10 11.08
C CYS A 201 11.55 3.97 12.24
N ILE A 202 10.88 5.09 12.54
CA ILE A 202 11.18 5.96 13.69
C ILE A 202 9.98 6.12 14.62
N SER A 203 10.24 6.48 15.88
CA SER A 203 9.17 6.94 16.79
C SER A 203 8.76 8.35 16.39
N LEU A 204 7.45 8.60 16.35
CA LEU A 204 6.90 9.90 15.99
C LEU A 204 6.88 10.88 17.19
N GLU A 205 7.38 10.49 18.37
CA GLU A 205 7.40 11.35 19.57
C GLU A 205 8.00 12.73 19.30
N HIS A 206 9.09 12.81 18.54
CA HIS A 206 9.76 14.08 18.25
C HIS A 206 8.93 14.98 17.33
N LEU A 207 8.07 14.40 16.49
CA LEU A 207 7.20 15.10 15.55
C LEU A 207 5.93 15.62 16.22
N TYR A 208 5.42 14.91 17.23
CA TYR A 208 4.16 15.24 17.90
C TYR A 208 4.32 15.69 19.37
N LYS A 209 5.55 15.95 19.83
CA LYS A 209 5.91 16.31 21.23
C LYS A 209 5.09 17.44 21.85
N ASN A 210 4.51 18.33 21.04
CA ASN A 210 3.73 19.48 21.50
C ASN A 210 2.21 19.32 21.29
N GLY A 211 1.71 18.13 20.95
CA GLY A 211 0.26 17.87 20.86
C GLY A 211 -0.48 18.83 19.93
N SER A 212 0.19 19.34 18.88
CA SER A 212 -0.39 20.29 17.94
C SER A 212 -1.57 19.64 17.23
N LYS A 213 -2.77 19.88 17.74
CA LYS A 213 -4.02 19.64 17.02
C LYS A 213 -3.95 20.36 15.68
N GLY A 214 -4.16 19.56 14.63
CA GLY A 214 -4.21 19.86 13.21
C GLY A 214 -4.26 21.33 12.78
N ILE A 215 -3.14 21.82 12.26
CA ILE A 215 -3.15 22.89 11.25
C ILE A 215 -3.99 22.46 10.03
N GLU A 216 -4.16 21.14 9.81
CA GLU A 216 -4.95 20.55 8.72
C GLU A 216 -6.37 21.13 8.58
N THR A 217 -7.05 21.45 9.69
CA THR A 217 -8.42 21.99 9.64
C THR A 217 -8.51 23.44 9.16
N SER A 218 -7.41 24.21 9.18
CA SER A 218 -7.40 25.60 8.71
C SER A 218 -6.90 25.74 7.27
N VAL A 219 -6.08 24.81 6.78
CA VAL A 219 -5.49 24.86 5.42
C VAL A 219 -6.12 23.90 4.41
N GLY A 220 -6.89 22.91 4.88
CA GLY A 220 -7.52 21.90 4.03
C GLY A 220 -6.53 20.88 3.45
N ASN A 221 -7.06 19.93 2.68
CA ASN A 221 -6.29 18.80 2.13
C ASN A 221 -6.59 18.64 0.63
N PRO A 222 -5.89 19.38 -0.25
CA PRO A 222 -6.05 19.29 -1.69
C PRO A 222 -5.77 17.88 -2.25
N ALA A 223 -6.49 17.50 -3.30
CA ALA A 223 -6.38 16.18 -3.92
C ALA A 223 -4.94 15.82 -4.33
N PHE A 224 -4.22 16.77 -4.92
CA PHE A 224 -2.84 16.55 -5.38
C PHE A 224 -1.85 16.34 -4.22
N THR A 225 -2.05 17.03 -3.09
CA THR A 225 -1.19 16.85 -1.90
C THR A 225 -1.37 15.45 -1.33
N VAL A 226 -2.62 15.00 -1.25
CA VAL A 226 -2.98 13.65 -0.78
C VAL A 226 -2.37 12.59 -1.69
N SER A 227 -2.54 12.72 -3.02
CA SER A 227 -2.00 11.73 -3.97
C SER A 227 -0.47 11.72 -3.98
N PHE A 228 0.17 12.89 -3.83
CA PHE A 228 1.62 13.00 -3.74
C PHE A 228 2.15 12.32 -2.47
N ALA A 229 1.55 12.61 -1.30
CA ALA A 229 1.94 11.99 -0.05
C ALA A 229 1.75 10.46 -0.07
N ALA A 230 0.61 10.00 -0.56
CA ALA A 230 0.34 8.58 -0.74
C ALA A 230 1.34 7.89 -1.69
N SER A 231 1.78 8.58 -2.74
CA SER A 231 2.79 8.07 -3.67
C SER A 231 4.15 7.91 -3.01
N LEU A 232 4.56 8.84 -2.15
CA LEU A 232 5.78 8.72 -1.37
C LEU A 232 5.70 7.57 -0.35
N GLN A 233 4.59 7.42 0.37
CA GLN A 233 4.40 6.27 1.27
C GLN A 233 4.41 4.93 0.51
N SER A 234 3.83 4.89 -0.68
CA SER A 234 3.85 3.70 -1.55
C SER A 234 5.29 3.39 -2.01
N LEU A 235 6.07 4.42 -2.36
CA LEU A 235 7.47 4.28 -2.73
C LEU A 235 8.30 3.74 -1.57
N GLU A 236 8.15 4.28 -0.35
CA GLU A 236 8.85 3.75 0.82
C GLU A 236 8.48 2.29 1.10
N CYS A 237 7.21 1.92 0.93
CA CYS A 237 6.76 0.53 1.09
C CYS A 237 7.49 -0.40 0.13
N VAL A 238 7.59 -0.02 -1.14
CA VAL A 238 8.34 -0.78 -2.13
C VAL A 238 9.82 -0.85 -1.77
N LYS A 239 10.44 0.27 -1.38
CA LYS A 239 11.87 0.30 -1.01
C LYS A 239 12.17 -0.63 0.17
N LEU A 240 11.31 -0.66 1.19
CA LEU A 240 11.47 -1.55 2.35
C LEU A 240 11.29 -3.02 1.97
N ILE A 241 10.22 -3.38 1.23
CA ILE A 241 10.00 -4.77 0.77
C ILE A 241 11.17 -5.26 -0.10
N LEU A 242 11.75 -4.38 -0.92
CA LEU A 242 12.86 -4.72 -1.81
C LEU A 242 14.24 -4.64 -1.15
N GLY A 243 14.33 -4.12 0.09
CA GLY A 243 15.60 -3.92 0.79
C GLY A 243 16.52 -2.87 0.16
N LEU A 244 15.94 -1.83 -0.45
CA LEU A 244 16.70 -0.71 -1.04
C LEU A 244 17.22 0.23 0.05
N LYS A 245 18.50 0.63 -0.05
CA LYS A 245 19.20 1.40 1.00
C LYS A 245 18.85 2.89 1.00
N GLU A 246 18.30 3.38 -0.10
CA GLU A 246 17.88 4.77 -0.30
C GLU A 246 16.48 5.05 0.28
N ASN A 247 16.06 4.27 1.27
CA ASN A 247 14.80 4.44 1.99
C ASN A 247 14.89 5.57 3.05
N LEU A 248 13.75 5.90 3.66
CA LEU A 248 13.64 6.89 4.74
C LEU A 248 13.84 6.30 6.15
N GLU A 249 14.45 5.13 6.29
CA GLU A 249 14.77 4.56 7.60
C GLU A 249 15.63 5.55 8.41
N GLY A 250 15.14 5.92 9.59
CA GLY A 250 15.85 6.89 10.45
C GLY A 250 15.81 8.34 9.97
N LYS A 251 14.99 8.66 8.96
CA LYS A 251 14.94 9.99 8.33
C LYS A 251 13.53 10.54 8.25
N ILE A 252 13.44 11.86 8.12
CA ILE A 252 12.21 12.60 7.89
C ILE A 252 12.33 13.39 6.59
N LEU A 253 11.39 13.21 5.68
CA LEU A 253 11.27 14.02 4.47
C LEU A 253 10.12 15.00 4.62
N LEU A 254 10.42 16.30 4.54
CA LEU A 254 9.46 17.38 4.49
C LEU A 254 9.36 17.88 3.05
N CYS A 255 8.14 18.03 2.54
CA CYS A 255 7.91 18.58 1.21
C CYS A 255 6.94 19.76 1.28
N ASN A 256 7.28 20.87 0.63
CA ASN A 256 6.39 22.00 0.39
C ASN A 256 6.09 22.06 -1.11
N LEU A 257 4.89 21.62 -1.50
CA LEU A 257 4.47 21.56 -2.90
C LEU A 257 4.16 22.93 -3.52
N LEU A 258 3.93 23.95 -2.70
CA LEU A 258 3.70 25.30 -3.20
C LEU A 258 5.02 25.91 -3.71
N GLU A 259 6.10 25.68 -2.98
CA GLU A 259 7.43 26.21 -3.27
C GLU A 259 8.33 25.22 -4.04
N ASN A 260 7.88 23.98 -4.22
CA ASN A 260 8.65 22.86 -4.79
C ASN A 260 9.91 22.53 -3.98
N GLU A 261 9.82 22.64 -2.65
CA GLU A 261 10.93 22.39 -1.74
C GLU A 261 10.85 20.99 -1.10
N PHE A 262 12.01 20.34 -0.98
CA PHE A 262 12.17 19.01 -0.40
C PHE A 262 13.35 19.04 0.58
N ILE A 263 13.09 18.79 1.85
CA ILE A 263 14.08 18.82 2.92
C ILE A 263 14.15 17.45 3.56
N LEU A 264 15.33 16.83 3.52
CA LEU A 264 15.62 15.58 4.21
C LEU A 264 16.35 15.87 5.52
N LEU A 265 15.81 15.35 6.62
CA LEU A 265 16.34 15.50 7.97
C LEU A 265 16.75 14.12 8.52
N ASP A 266 17.89 14.07 9.21
CA ASP A 266 18.27 12.91 10.02
C ASP A 266 17.57 12.97 11.38
N ASN A 267 17.04 11.85 11.87
CA ASN A 267 16.31 11.75 13.15
C ASN A 267 17.19 11.31 14.32
#